data_AF-A0AAV5S5E3-F1
#
_entry.id   AF-A0AAV5S5E3-F1
#
_cell.length_a   1.000
_cell.length_b   1.000
_cell.length_c   1.000
_cell.angle_alpha   90.00
_cell.angle_beta   90.00
_cell.angle_gamma   90.00
#
_symmetry.space_group_name_H-M   'P 1'
#
loop_
_entity.id
_entity.type
_entity.pdbx_description
1 polymer ?
#
loop_
_entity_poly.entity_id
_entity_poly.type
_entity_poly.pdbx_seq_one_letter_code
_entity_poly.pdbx_strand_id
1 'polypeptide(L)'
;MGLLSSVKNSVLGEDRLRVEYTTDSDVPQFLHFLGIRRMPIAQLDSNLNRVLFSSPESYERYKHVGKLTRELLDDPDGLGIPLMRMEDVEEAYFSGKSELVRNVYLFYRCAIDDTPPFEHFRQVLHNEKIALYKCLYCRVFRTNTSAGTNYTLHFMQTGDEIPMYHRFRHRDMDTRIEGATFRWHVKYAPLIENDHYKLALLNPDVPSLLDHEPTGARSPEMHPDAKYRLMCAHYFSDDADFLPRNVLKVADLTVGETEQVPSPGITKVPELTMVFACQALLINALELDKATGAVPISAPFNTPFLV
;
A
#
# COMPACT_ATOMS: atom_id res chain seq x y z
N MET A 1 -19.07 17.47 -23.55
CA MET A 1 -17.70 16.92 -23.78
C MET A 1 -17.56 15.58 -23.05
N GLY A 2 -18.15 14.49 -23.55
CA GLY A 2 -18.32 13.25 -22.75
C GLY A 2 -17.99 11.93 -23.44
N LEU A 3 -17.46 11.95 -24.67
CA LEU A 3 -17.21 10.73 -25.46
C LEU A 3 -15.72 10.46 -25.74
N LEU A 4 -14.84 11.45 -25.57
CA LEU A 4 -13.40 11.30 -25.82
C LEU A 4 -12.57 10.87 -24.59
N SER A 5 -13.10 10.98 -23.38
CA SER A 5 -12.43 10.52 -22.14
C SER A 5 -12.61 9.02 -21.90
N SER A 6 -13.77 8.45 -22.28
CA SER A 6 -14.10 7.04 -22.06
C SER A 6 -13.24 6.09 -22.91
N VAL A 7 -12.94 6.47 -24.16
CA VAL A 7 -12.19 5.62 -25.10
C VAL A 7 -10.68 5.64 -24.86
N LYS A 8 -10.12 6.69 -24.24
CA LYS A 8 -8.70 6.74 -23.86
C LYS A 8 -8.37 5.87 -22.64
N ASN A 9 -9.32 5.67 -21.73
CA ASN A 9 -9.09 4.89 -20.51
C ASN A 9 -9.20 3.38 -20.72
N SER A 10 -9.96 2.91 -21.72
CA SER A 10 -10.22 1.47 -21.87
C SER A 10 -9.15 0.69 -22.65
N VAL A 11 -8.39 1.34 -23.55
CA VAL A 11 -7.38 0.64 -24.39
C VAL A 11 -5.93 0.94 -23.95
N LEU A 12 -5.68 2.08 -23.29
CA LEU A 12 -4.35 2.43 -22.75
C LEU A 12 -4.24 2.21 -21.22
N GLY A 13 -5.36 2.03 -20.53
CA GLY A 13 -5.39 1.86 -19.07
C GLY A 13 -4.95 0.49 -18.59
N GLU A 14 -5.32 -0.58 -19.30
CA GLU A 14 -5.03 -1.96 -18.88
C GLU A 14 -3.54 -2.32 -18.98
N ASP A 15 -2.85 -1.86 -20.03
CA ASP A 15 -1.40 -2.07 -20.16
C ASP A 15 -0.57 -1.23 -19.16
N ARG A 16 -1.13 -0.13 -18.64
CA ARG A 16 -0.42 0.77 -17.71
C ARG A 16 -0.25 0.16 -16.31
N LEU A 17 -1.15 -0.74 -15.92
CA LEU A 17 -1.24 -1.37 -14.60
C LEU A 17 -0.83 -2.85 -14.63
N ARG A 18 -0.07 -3.24 -15.65
CA ARG A 18 0.32 -4.64 -15.87
C ARG A 18 1.37 -5.07 -14.83
N VAL A 19 0.95 -5.96 -13.94
CA VAL A 19 1.85 -6.84 -13.19
C VAL A 19 2.45 -7.86 -14.15
N GLU A 20 3.75 -8.09 -14.04
CA GLU A 20 4.49 -8.97 -14.94
C GLU A 20 4.47 -10.41 -14.44
N TYR A 21 4.10 -11.35 -15.32
CA TYR A 21 4.19 -12.78 -15.07
C TYR A 21 5.55 -13.26 -15.58
N THR A 22 6.24 -14.10 -14.80
CA THR A 22 7.52 -14.66 -15.20
C THR A 22 7.66 -16.12 -14.77
N THR A 23 8.48 -16.85 -15.50
CA THR A 23 8.97 -18.20 -15.14
C THR A 23 10.51 -18.23 -15.08
N ASP A 24 11.14 -17.06 -15.13
CA ASP A 24 12.59 -16.90 -15.05
C ASP A 24 13.10 -17.42 -13.70
N SER A 25 14.04 -18.37 -13.75
CA SER A 25 14.66 -18.97 -12.57
C SER A 25 15.47 -17.97 -11.75
N ASP A 26 15.92 -16.88 -12.37
CA ASP A 26 16.70 -15.87 -11.68
C ASP A 26 15.79 -14.93 -10.85
N VAL A 27 14.48 -14.98 -11.04
CA VAL A 27 13.49 -14.26 -10.22
C VAL A 27 13.05 -15.15 -9.05
N PRO A 28 13.04 -14.66 -7.80
CA PRO A 28 12.60 -15.44 -6.65
C PRO A 28 11.21 -16.07 -6.82
N GLN A 29 11.04 -17.31 -6.38
CA GLN A 29 9.81 -18.08 -6.59
C GLN A 29 8.56 -17.42 -5.97
N PHE A 30 8.71 -16.69 -4.86
CA PHE A 30 7.61 -15.95 -4.24
C PHE A 30 7.09 -14.77 -5.09
N LEU A 31 7.73 -14.47 -6.22
CA LEU A 31 7.32 -13.46 -7.21
C LEU A 31 6.82 -14.09 -8.53
N HIS A 32 6.67 -15.42 -8.59
CA HIS A 32 6.13 -16.10 -9.76
C HIS A 32 4.61 -16.02 -9.71
N PHE A 33 4.07 -14.88 -10.14
CA PHE A 33 2.65 -14.60 -10.03
C PHE A 33 1.80 -15.48 -10.95
N LEU A 34 0.63 -15.88 -10.47
CA LEU A 34 -0.42 -16.61 -11.20
C LEU A 34 -1.76 -15.85 -11.20
N GLY A 35 -1.88 -14.81 -10.38
CA GLY A 35 -3.08 -13.96 -10.29
C GLY A 35 -2.73 -12.50 -10.03
N ILE A 36 -3.74 -11.64 -10.19
CA ILE A 36 -3.66 -10.22 -9.86
C ILE A 36 -4.85 -9.87 -8.97
N ARG A 37 -4.58 -9.26 -7.82
CA ARG A 37 -5.59 -8.68 -6.95
C ARG A 37 -5.63 -7.16 -7.11
N ARG A 38 -6.83 -6.59 -7.18
CA ARG A 38 -7.08 -5.14 -7.12
C ARG A 38 -7.68 -4.80 -5.76
N MET A 39 -7.20 -3.77 -5.10
CA MET A 39 -7.51 -3.47 -3.71
C MET A 39 -7.79 -1.97 -3.55
N PRO A 40 -9.08 -1.57 -3.54
CA PRO A 40 -9.44 -0.17 -3.39
C PRO A 40 -9.06 0.39 -2.02
N ILE A 41 -8.51 1.59 -2.02
CA ILE A 41 -8.26 2.40 -0.83
C ILE A 41 -9.34 3.47 -0.77
N ALA A 42 -10.02 3.54 0.36
CA ALA A 42 -11.08 4.48 0.62
C ALA A 42 -10.83 5.30 1.89
N GLN A 43 -11.40 6.50 1.90
CA GLN A 43 -11.61 7.29 3.09
C GLN A 43 -13.03 7.02 3.60
N LEU A 44 -13.15 6.72 4.89
CA LEU A 44 -14.44 6.55 5.57
C LEU A 44 -14.74 7.78 6.42
N ASP A 45 -15.90 8.40 6.21
CA ASP A 45 -16.30 9.65 6.87
C ASP A 45 -15.33 10.82 6.58
N SER A 46 -15.45 11.92 7.34
CA SER A 46 -14.55 13.07 7.26
C SER A 46 -13.20 12.85 7.97
N ASN A 47 -12.93 11.66 8.51
CA ASN A 47 -11.65 11.37 9.14
C ASN A 47 -10.58 11.07 8.08
N LEU A 48 -9.31 11.32 8.41
CA LEU A 48 -8.18 11.05 7.52
C LEU A 48 -7.79 9.56 7.50
N ASN A 49 -8.46 8.71 8.27
CA ASN A 49 -8.12 7.29 8.34
C ASN A 49 -8.40 6.62 7.01
N ARG A 50 -7.44 5.80 6.56
CA ARG A 50 -7.49 5.11 5.28
C ARG A 50 -7.83 3.65 5.49
N VAL A 51 -8.70 3.15 4.64
CA VAL A 51 -9.23 1.80 4.71
C VAL A 51 -9.01 1.13 3.36
N LEU A 52 -8.43 -0.06 3.37
CA LEU A 52 -8.14 -0.82 2.16
C LEU A 52 -9.02 -2.07 2.12
N PHE A 53 -9.66 -2.28 0.98
CA PHE A 53 -10.53 -3.43 0.71
C PHE A 53 -9.78 -4.50 -0.09
N SER A 54 -10.11 -5.76 0.15
CA SER A 54 -9.47 -6.91 -0.50
C SER A 54 -9.81 -7.08 -1.98
N SER A 55 -10.86 -6.40 -2.46
CA SER A 55 -11.35 -6.42 -3.83
C SER A 55 -12.28 -5.24 -4.15
N PRO A 56 -12.49 -4.90 -5.43
CA PRO A 56 -13.55 -3.98 -5.86
C PRO A 56 -14.94 -4.43 -5.40
N GLU A 57 -15.23 -5.73 -5.43
CA GLU A 57 -16.50 -6.30 -5.01
C GLU A 57 -16.75 -6.08 -3.50
N SER A 58 -15.69 -6.22 -2.69
CA SER A 58 -15.76 -5.94 -1.26
C SER A 58 -16.00 -4.45 -1.00
N TYR A 59 -15.30 -3.58 -1.72
CA TYR A 59 -15.51 -2.13 -1.63
C TYR A 59 -16.95 -1.73 -2.00
N GLU A 60 -17.49 -2.20 -3.13
CA GLU A 60 -18.85 -1.87 -3.57
C GLU A 60 -19.91 -2.39 -2.61
N ARG A 61 -19.73 -3.61 -2.07
CA ARG A 61 -20.63 -4.15 -1.05
C ARG A 61 -20.62 -3.28 0.22
N TYR A 62 -19.45 -2.85 0.69
CA TYR A 62 -19.38 -1.94 1.82
C TYR A 62 -20.00 -0.57 1.51
N LYS A 63 -19.72 0.00 0.33
CA LYS A 63 -20.25 1.29 -0.12
C LYS A 63 -21.78 1.30 -0.17
N HIS A 64 -22.39 0.18 -0.56
CA HIS A 64 -23.84 0.02 -0.57
C HIS A 64 -24.46 0.02 0.84
N VAL A 65 -23.82 -0.66 1.80
CA VAL A 65 -24.29 -0.76 3.19
C VAL A 65 -23.93 0.49 4.03
N GLY A 66 -22.79 1.10 3.74
CA GLY A 66 -22.25 2.31 4.35
C GLY A 66 -21.58 2.13 5.71
N LYS A 67 -21.61 0.92 6.30
CA LYS A 67 -21.01 0.61 7.61
C LYS A 67 -20.84 -0.89 7.81
N LEU A 68 -20.09 -1.29 8.84
CA LEU A 68 -20.05 -2.68 9.29
C LEU A 68 -21.38 -3.09 9.90
N THR A 69 -22.02 -4.14 9.37
CA THR A 69 -23.28 -4.71 9.85
C THR A 69 -23.15 -6.22 10.04
N ARG A 70 -24.01 -6.80 10.89
CA ARG A 70 -24.01 -8.25 11.16
C ARG A 70 -24.19 -9.10 9.89
N GLU A 71 -24.95 -8.60 8.93
CA GLU A 71 -25.20 -9.24 7.63
C GLU A 71 -23.90 -9.47 6.81
N LEU A 72 -22.87 -8.65 7.02
CA LEU A 72 -21.57 -8.86 6.35
C LEU A 72 -20.81 -10.07 6.93
N LEU A 73 -21.13 -10.51 8.15
CA LEU A 73 -20.49 -11.68 8.78
C LEU A 73 -21.02 -13.01 8.25
N ASP A 74 -22.22 -13.00 7.66
CA ASP A 74 -22.86 -14.18 7.08
C ASP A 74 -22.19 -14.60 5.77
N ASP A 75 -21.43 -13.70 5.14
CA ASP A 75 -20.60 -14.03 3.98
C ASP A 75 -19.40 -14.89 4.39
N PRO A 76 -19.21 -16.09 3.80
CA PRO A 76 -18.16 -17.02 4.20
C PRO A 76 -16.76 -16.54 3.86
N ASP A 77 -16.60 -15.51 3.04
CA ASP A 77 -15.31 -14.91 2.71
C ASP A 77 -15.13 -13.53 3.35
N GLY A 78 -16.17 -13.02 4.04
CA GLY A 78 -16.17 -11.69 4.61
C GLY A 78 -16.20 -10.59 3.54
N LEU A 79 -16.91 -10.83 2.43
CA LEU A 79 -17.11 -9.82 1.39
C LEU A 79 -17.83 -8.59 1.97
N GLY A 80 -17.34 -7.40 1.65
CA GLY A 80 -17.84 -6.15 2.20
C GLY A 80 -17.14 -5.72 3.49
N ILE A 81 -16.28 -6.55 4.08
CA ILE A 81 -15.47 -6.16 5.23
C ILE A 81 -14.16 -5.56 4.71
N PRO A 82 -13.72 -4.40 5.22
CA PRO A 82 -12.38 -3.91 4.92
C PRO A 82 -11.30 -4.91 5.30
N LEU A 83 -10.22 -5.00 4.53
CA LEU A 83 -9.09 -5.83 4.89
C LEU A 83 -8.25 -5.14 5.97
N MET A 84 -7.85 -3.89 5.71
CA MET A 84 -6.95 -3.14 6.59
C MET A 84 -7.46 -1.72 6.85
N ARG A 85 -7.03 -1.17 7.99
CA ARG A 85 -7.22 0.24 8.34
C ARG A 85 -5.93 0.83 8.90
N MET A 86 -5.47 1.92 8.30
CA MET A 86 -4.38 2.74 8.84
C MET A 86 -4.97 3.87 9.69
N GLU A 87 -4.37 4.08 10.86
CA GLU A 87 -4.75 5.12 11.81
C GLU A 87 -3.50 5.87 12.28
N ASP A 88 -3.67 7.18 12.48
CA ASP A 88 -2.68 8.00 13.16
C ASP A 88 -2.54 7.60 14.63
N VAL A 89 -1.37 7.87 15.20
CA VAL A 89 -1.15 7.72 16.64
C VAL A 89 -1.36 9.07 17.30
N GLU A 90 -2.26 9.13 18.28
CA GLU A 90 -2.66 10.37 18.96
C GLU A 90 -1.53 10.96 19.81
N GLU A 91 -0.64 10.10 20.33
CA GLU A 91 0.49 10.50 21.18
C GLU A 91 1.82 10.10 20.54
N ALA A 92 2.78 11.03 20.56
CA ALA A 92 4.11 10.78 20.04
C ALA A 92 4.84 9.77 20.93
N TYR A 93 4.96 8.52 20.44
CA TYR A 93 5.72 7.47 21.10
C TYR A 93 7.09 7.33 20.43
N PHE A 94 8.16 7.39 21.23
CA PHE A 94 9.53 7.29 20.74
C PHE A 94 10.20 6.02 21.26
N SER A 95 10.82 5.26 20.35
CA SER A 95 11.77 4.19 20.64
C SER A 95 13.15 4.65 20.18
N GLY A 96 13.92 5.26 21.09
CA GLY A 96 15.19 5.89 20.77
C GLY A 96 15.04 7.08 19.82
N LYS A 97 15.58 6.97 18.59
CA LYS A 97 15.46 8.00 17.53
C LYS A 97 14.25 7.78 16.61
N SER A 98 13.52 6.68 16.80
CA SER A 98 12.42 6.27 15.97
C SER A 98 11.10 6.70 16.61
N GLU A 99 10.25 7.37 15.85
CA GLU A 99 8.93 7.84 16.26
C GLU A 99 7.85 6.94 15.70
N LEU A 100 6.96 6.41 16.53
CA LEU A 100 5.77 5.71 16.04
C LEU A 100 4.81 6.72 15.42
N VAL A 101 4.56 6.60 14.13
CA VAL A 101 3.73 7.57 13.38
C VAL A 101 2.37 7.00 12.96
N ARG A 102 2.26 5.70 12.72
CA ARG A 102 1.01 5.06 12.27
C ARG A 102 0.85 3.66 12.83
N ASN A 103 -0.40 3.24 13.01
CA ASN A 103 -0.78 1.85 13.25
C ASN A 103 -1.60 1.33 12.07
N VAL A 104 -1.29 0.12 11.59
CA VAL A 104 -2.08 -0.60 10.59
C VAL A 104 -2.75 -1.77 11.28
N TYR A 105 -4.07 -1.81 11.18
CA TYR A 105 -4.90 -2.87 11.73
C TYR A 105 -5.45 -3.75 10.62
N LEU A 106 -5.41 -5.07 10.85
CA LEU A 106 -6.05 -6.08 10.02
C LEU A 106 -7.42 -6.42 10.61
N PHE A 107 -8.44 -6.54 9.75
CA PHE A 107 -9.71 -7.14 10.15
C PHE A 107 -9.62 -8.66 10.02
N TYR A 108 -9.84 -9.35 11.13
CA TYR A 108 -9.72 -10.81 11.22
C TYR A 108 -11.04 -11.42 11.66
N ARG A 109 -11.51 -12.44 10.94
CA ARG A 109 -12.73 -13.18 11.30
C ARG A 109 -12.38 -14.58 11.77
N CYS A 110 -13.03 -15.03 12.83
CA CYS A 110 -12.95 -16.41 13.33
C CYS A 110 -14.29 -16.83 13.93
N ALA A 111 -14.39 -18.11 14.32
CA ALA A 111 -15.58 -18.57 15.02
C ALA A 111 -15.75 -17.78 16.33
N ILE A 112 -16.98 -17.69 16.83
CA ILE A 112 -17.31 -16.91 18.04
C ILE A 112 -16.55 -17.38 19.29
N ASP A 113 -16.20 -18.67 19.34
CA ASP A 113 -15.48 -19.30 20.44
C ASP A 113 -13.96 -19.32 20.22
N ASP A 114 -13.48 -18.89 19.03
CA ASP A 114 -12.06 -18.85 18.71
C ASP A 114 -11.45 -17.51 19.11
N THR A 115 -10.16 -17.55 19.48
CA THR A 115 -9.37 -16.33 19.73
C THR A 115 -8.51 -16.01 18.51
N PRO A 116 -8.48 -14.75 18.05
CA PRO A 116 -7.61 -14.36 16.94
C PRO A 116 -6.12 -14.56 17.30
N PRO A 117 -5.25 -14.90 16.33
CA PRO A 117 -3.83 -15.21 16.57
C PRO A 117 -2.95 -13.96 16.79
N PHE A 118 -3.53 -12.87 17.29
CA PHE A 118 -2.86 -11.59 17.49
C PHE A 118 -2.84 -11.26 18.98
N GLU A 119 -1.77 -10.65 19.46
CA GLU A 119 -1.68 -10.24 20.88
C GLU A 119 -2.57 -9.02 21.17
N HIS A 120 -2.63 -8.07 20.24
CA HIS A 120 -3.39 -6.83 20.39
C HIS A 120 -4.60 -6.82 19.46
N PHE A 121 -5.79 -7.09 20.01
CA PHE A 121 -7.02 -7.09 19.25
C PHE A 121 -8.20 -6.54 20.04
N ARG A 122 -9.24 -6.13 19.32
CA ARG A 122 -10.55 -5.83 19.89
C ARG A 122 -11.65 -6.38 19.01
N GLN A 123 -12.70 -6.92 19.61
CA GLN A 123 -13.90 -7.31 18.87
C GLN A 123 -14.61 -6.06 18.37
N VAL A 124 -14.94 -6.02 17.08
CA VAL A 124 -15.66 -4.91 16.44
C VAL A 124 -17.12 -5.27 16.22
N LEU A 125 -17.39 -6.52 15.87
CA LEU A 125 -18.72 -7.00 15.52
C LEU A 125 -18.80 -8.51 15.76
N HIS A 126 -19.99 -9.03 16.02
CA HIS A 126 -20.23 -10.48 16.06
C HIS A 126 -21.68 -10.81 15.69
N ASN A 127 -21.91 -12.05 15.27
CA ASN A 127 -23.22 -12.71 15.24
C ASN A 127 -23.18 -13.96 16.15
N GLU A 128 -24.08 -14.92 15.94
CA GLU A 128 -24.14 -16.15 16.73
C GLU A 128 -23.01 -17.15 16.44
N LYS A 129 -22.31 -17.01 15.31
CA LYS A 129 -21.33 -18.00 14.82
C LYS A 129 -19.93 -17.43 14.62
N ILE A 130 -19.82 -16.15 14.30
CA ILE A 130 -18.60 -15.49 13.85
C ILE A 130 -18.41 -14.22 14.65
N ALA A 131 -17.16 -13.99 15.05
CA ALA A 131 -16.69 -12.70 15.55
C ALA A 131 -15.72 -12.06 14.55
N LEU A 132 -15.81 -10.74 14.44
CA LEU A 132 -14.90 -9.90 13.68
C LEU A 132 -14.06 -9.07 14.63
N TYR A 133 -12.76 -9.21 14.52
CA TYR A 133 -11.78 -8.51 15.31
C TYR A 133 -11.03 -7.49 14.46
N LYS A 134 -10.62 -6.39 15.10
CA LYS A 134 -9.62 -5.48 14.59
C LYS A 134 -8.34 -5.75 15.36
N CYS A 135 -7.34 -6.26 14.65
CA CYS A 135 -6.08 -6.75 15.20
C CYS A 135 -4.95 -5.80 14.78
N LEU A 136 -4.06 -5.41 15.68
CA LEU A 136 -2.88 -4.63 15.32
C LEU A 136 -1.93 -5.52 14.53
N TYR A 137 -1.71 -5.18 13.26
CA TYR A 137 -0.94 -5.99 12.33
C TYR A 137 0.47 -5.42 12.13
N CYS A 138 0.57 -4.10 11.94
CA CYS A 138 1.86 -3.44 11.71
C CYS A 138 1.92 -2.08 12.44
N ARG A 139 3.09 -1.75 13.00
CA ARG A 139 3.45 -0.43 13.49
C ARG A 139 4.43 0.24 12.54
N VAL A 140 4.20 1.51 12.20
CA VAL A 140 5.10 2.27 11.33
C VAL A 140 5.90 3.25 12.17
N PHE A 141 7.21 3.04 12.22
CA PHE A 141 8.15 3.93 12.87
C PHE A 141 8.85 4.82 11.84
N ARG A 142 9.04 6.10 12.16
CA ARG A 142 9.74 7.09 11.34
C ARG A 142 11.06 7.44 12.00
N THR A 143 12.14 7.40 11.23
CA THR A 143 13.45 7.92 11.63
C THR A 143 13.94 8.90 10.58
N ASN A 144 14.14 10.15 10.98
CA ASN A 144 14.71 11.17 10.11
C ASN A 144 16.24 11.12 10.14
N THR A 145 16.85 11.20 8.97
CA THR A 145 18.31 11.28 8.77
C THR A 145 18.64 12.55 8.00
N SER A 146 19.92 12.87 7.84
CA SER A 146 20.36 14.00 7.01
C SER A 146 20.09 13.80 5.52
N ALA A 147 19.95 12.56 5.05
CA ALA A 147 19.79 12.22 3.64
C ALA A 147 18.33 11.89 3.25
N GLY A 148 17.46 11.64 4.22
CA GLY A 148 16.08 11.24 3.96
C GLY A 148 15.38 10.73 5.21
N THR A 149 14.23 10.09 5.01
CA THR A 149 13.41 9.50 6.07
C THR A 149 13.32 8.00 5.87
N ASN A 150 13.62 7.24 6.93
CA ASN A 150 13.39 5.81 6.97
C ASN A 150 12.06 5.53 7.68
N TYR A 151 11.17 4.79 7.04
CA TYR A 151 9.96 4.25 7.64
C TYR A 151 10.17 2.76 7.87
N THR A 152 10.14 2.31 9.12
CA THR A 152 10.23 0.88 9.46
C THR A 152 8.84 0.35 9.76
N LEU A 153 8.38 -0.62 8.97
CA LEU A 153 7.16 -1.37 9.19
C LEU A 153 7.50 -2.57 10.08
N HIS A 154 7.05 -2.54 11.34
CA HIS A 154 7.23 -3.64 12.29
C HIS A 154 5.94 -4.48 12.37
N PHE A 155 6.02 -5.73 11.92
CA PHE A 155 4.89 -6.66 11.86
C PHE A 155 4.74 -7.42 13.17
N MET A 156 3.59 -7.28 13.83
CA MET A 156 3.38 -7.76 15.20
C MET A 156 3.36 -9.28 15.31
N GLN A 157 2.98 -9.99 14.25
CA GLN A 157 2.81 -11.45 14.28
C GLN A 157 4.13 -12.19 14.03
N THR A 158 4.94 -11.72 13.10
CA THR A 158 6.22 -12.36 12.73
C THR A 158 7.41 -11.76 13.49
N GLY A 159 7.29 -10.53 13.98
CA GLY A 159 8.40 -9.75 14.50
C GLY A 159 9.31 -9.18 13.43
N ASP A 160 8.96 -9.31 12.15
CA ASP A 160 9.75 -8.80 11.05
C ASP A 160 9.71 -7.27 11.00
N GLU A 161 10.83 -6.69 10.60
CA GLU A 161 10.98 -5.26 10.34
C GLU A 161 11.33 -5.03 8.88
N ILE A 162 10.43 -4.36 8.14
CA ILE A 162 10.63 -4.05 6.73
C ILE A 162 10.87 -2.54 6.58
N PRO A 163 12.07 -2.12 6.12
CA PRO A 163 12.35 -0.71 5.90
C PRO A 163 11.72 -0.21 4.60
N MET A 164 11.35 1.06 4.59
CA MET A 164 10.96 1.85 3.42
C MET A 164 11.69 3.19 3.50
N TYR A 165 12.73 3.35 2.71
CA TYR A 165 13.56 4.55 2.75
C TYR A 165 13.21 5.53 1.63
N HIS A 166 12.93 6.77 2.02
CA HIS A 166 12.58 7.88 1.15
C HIS A 166 13.68 8.95 1.22
N ARG A 167 14.46 9.10 0.14
CA ARG A 167 15.54 10.10 0.06
C ARG A 167 14.96 11.50 -0.21
N PHE A 168 15.49 12.53 0.44
CA PHE A 168 15.05 13.90 0.16
C PHE A 168 15.23 14.25 -1.33
N ARG A 169 14.26 14.99 -1.90
CA ARG A 169 14.18 15.38 -3.33
C ARG A 169 13.92 14.24 -4.33
N HIS A 170 13.82 13.00 -3.87
CA HIS A 170 13.36 11.87 -4.67
C HIS A 170 11.99 11.44 -4.15
N ARG A 171 11.06 11.08 -5.03
CA ARG A 171 9.78 10.49 -4.62
C ARG A 171 9.86 8.97 -4.47
N ASP A 172 10.87 8.34 -5.07
CA ASP A 172 11.07 6.90 -5.01
C ASP A 172 11.34 6.43 -3.57
N MET A 173 10.87 5.22 -3.26
CA MET A 173 11.09 4.58 -1.97
C MET A 173 11.60 3.15 -2.16
N ASP A 174 12.70 2.81 -1.51
CA ASP A 174 13.26 1.45 -1.57
C ASP A 174 12.92 0.66 -0.33
N THR A 175 12.67 -0.64 -0.53
CA THR A 175 12.34 -1.59 0.52
C THR A 175 13.06 -2.92 0.27
N ARG A 176 13.15 -3.75 1.31
CA ARG A 176 13.75 -5.08 1.23
C ARG A 176 12.84 -6.11 1.88
N ILE A 177 12.49 -7.14 1.12
CA ILE A 177 11.57 -8.21 1.54
C ILE A 177 12.21 -9.54 1.12
N GLU A 178 12.32 -10.48 2.06
CA GLU A 178 12.93 -11.80 1.82
C GLU A 178 14.30 -11.73 1.12
N GLY A 179 15.11 -10.72 1.47
CA GLY A 179 16.43 -10.49 0.87
C GLY A 179 16.44 -9.85 -0.52
N ALA A 180 15.29 -9.75 -1.19
CA ALA A 180 15.15 -9.04 -2.46
C ALA A 180 14.90 -7.54 -2.24
N THR A 181 15.48 -6.70 -3.09
CA THR A 181 15.31 -5.23 -3.02
C THR A 181 14.28 -4.77 -4.04
N PHE A 182 13.31 -3.98 -3.56
CA PHE A 182 12.26 -3.42 -4.39
C PHE A 182 12.30 -1.89 -4.35
N ARG A 183 11.75 -1.27 -5.38
CA ARG A 183 11.57 0.18 -5.47
C ARG A 183 10.15 0.52 -5.85
N TRP A 184 9.49 1.31 -5.03
CA TRP A 184 8.32 2.08 -5.41
C TRP A 184 8.78 3.29 -6.22
N HIS A 185 8.68 3.19 -7.54
CA HIS A 185 9.09 4.24 -8.47
C HIS A 185 7.90 5.06 -8.95
N VAL A 186 8.03 6.38 -8.97
CA VAL A 186 7.05 7.28 -9.56
C VAL A 186 7.72 8.20 -10.59
N LYS A 187 7.12 8.31 -11.77
CA LYS A 187 7.59 9.27 -12.78
C LYS A 187 7.08 10.65 -12.40
N TYR A 188 8.00 11.55 -12.06
CA TYR A 188 7.67 12.96 -11.86
C TYR A 188 7.20 13.57 -13.19
N ALA A 189 5.98 14.07 -13.22
CA ALA A 189 5.44 14.87 -14.32
C ALA A 189 4.94 16.20 -13.75
N PRO A 190 5.61 17.34 -14.01
CA PRO A 190 5.27 18.63 -13.40
C PRO A 190 3.88 19.18 -13.78
N LEU A 191 3.20 18.57 -14.76
CA LEU A 191 1.89 18.98 -15.27
C LEU A 191 0.77 17.96 -14.95
N ILE A 192 1.11 16.84 -14.33
CA ILE A 192 0.18 15.74 -14.09
C ILE A 192 0.39 15.23 -12.66
N GLU A 193 -0.57 15.53 -11.78
CA GLU A 193 -0.66 15.04 -10.39
C GLU A 193 -1.02 13.54 -10.32
N ASN A 194 -0.50 12.72 -11.22
CA ASN A 194 -0.79 11.29 -11.20
C ASN A 194 0.21 10.62 -10.27
N ASP A 195 -0.24 10.30 -9.05
CA ASP A 195 0.52 9.55 -8.05
C ASP A 195 0.51 8.06 -8.38
N HIS A 196 1.04 7.71 -9.55
CA HIS A 196 1.19 6.32 -9.97
C HIS A 196 2.57 5.80 -9.59
N TYR A 197 2.61 5.12 -8.45
CA TYR A 197 3.78 4.40 -7.96
C TYR A 197 3.77 2.97 -8.49
N LYS A 198 4.91 2.52 -9.03
CA LYS A 198 5.12 1.14 -9.48
C LYS A 198 6.11 0.46 -8.57
N LEU A 199 5.73 -0.69 -8.01
CA LEU A 199 6.64 -1.51 -7.25
C LEU A 199 7.38 -2.46 -8.17
N ALA A 200 8.69 -2.31 -8.18
CA ALA A 200 9.59 -3.03 -9.06
C ALA A 200 10.61 -3.84 -8.27
N LEU A 201 10.86 -5.08 -8.68
CA LEU A 201 12.07 -5.82 -8.28
C LEU A 201 13.28 -5.13 -8.94
N LEU A 202 14.23 -4.66 -8.13
CA LEU A 202 15.46 -4.05 -8.65
C LEU A 202 16.39 -5.11 -9.22
N ASN A 203 17.10 -4.73 -10.29
CA ASN A 203 18.25 -5.50 -10.75
C ASN A 203 19.38 -5.39 -9.69
N PRO A 204 20.07 -6.48 -9.31
CA PRO A 204 21.15 -6.44 -8.31
C PRO A 204 22.25 -5.40 -8.58
N ASP A 205 22.48 -5.07 -9.86
CA ASP A 205 23.47 -4.07 -10.29
C ASP A 205 22.99 -2.61 -10.09
N VAL A 206 21.73 -2.40 -9.75
CA VAL A 206 21.16 -1.06 -9.50
C VAL A 206 21.33 -0.71 -8.02
N PRO A 207 21.98 0.41 -7.69
CA PRO A 207 22.14 0.83 -6.30
C PRO A 207 20.79 1.03 -5.60
N SER A 208 20.68 0.50 -4.39
CA SER A 208 19.53 0.75 -3.53
C SER A 208 19.68 2.07 -2.79
N LEU A 209 18.56 2.72 -2.51
CA LEU A 209 18.52 3.86 -1.58
C LEU A 209 18.75 3.42 -0.12
N LEU A 210 18.63 2.12 0.17
CA LEU A 210 18.92 1.54 1.47
C LEU A 210 20.44 1.39 1.72
N ASP A 211 21.26 1.47 0.67
CA ASP A 211 22.70 1.26 0.80
C ASP A 211 23.36 2.51 1.44
N HIS A 212 24.09 2.29 2.54
CA HIS A 212 24.68 3.36 3.35
C HIS A 212 25.87 4.06 2.68
N GLU A 213 26.43 3.49 1.61
CA GLU A 213 27.47 4.14 0.84
C GLU A 213 26.92 4.58 -0.52
N PRO A 214 27.11 5.85 -0.92
CA PRO A 214 26.99 6.19 -2.32
C PRO A 214 28.15 5.48 -3.00
N THR A 215 27.92 4.25 -3.51
CA THR A 215 28.88 3.58 -4.37
C THR A 215 29.21 4.57 -5.49
N GLY A 216 30.42 5.14 -5.45
CA GLY A 216 30.93 6.13 -6.40
C GLY A 216 31.08 5.60 -7.82
N ALA A 217 30.52 4.42 -8.10
CA ALA A 217 30.31 3.93 -9.44
C ALA A 217 29.18 4.77 -10.07
N ARG A 218 29.56 5.69 -10.96
CA ARG A 218 28.67 6.08 -12.06
C ARG A 218 28.09 4.79 -12.60
N SER A 219 26.78 4.55 -12.44
CA SER A 219 26.18 3.44 -13.16
C SER A 219 26.51 3.69 -14.63
N PRO A 220 27.01 2.69 -15.38
CA PRO A 220 27.00 2.81 -16.84
C PRO A 220 25.59 3.25 -17.24
N GLU A 221 25.45 4.03 -18.31
CA GLU A 221 24.15 4.46 -18.83
C GLU A 221 23.28 3.22 -19.11
N MET A 222 22.61 2.73 -18.07
CA MET A 222 21.74 1.58 -18.15
C MET A 222 20.50 2.06 -18.88
N HIS A 223 20.12 1.30 -19.90
CA HIS A 223 18.85 1.49 -20.57
C HIS A 223 17.76 1.57 -19.48
N PRO A 224 16.79 2.49 -19.59
CA PRO A 224 15.73 2.64 -18.58
C PRO A 224 15.03 1.33 -18.21
N ASP A 225 14.96 0.39 -19.17
CA ASP A 225 14.33 -0.93 -19.02
C ASP A 225 15.22 -1.97 -18.33
N ALA A 226 16.53 -1.73 -18.18
CA ALA A 226 17.46 -2.66 -17.51
C ALA A 226 17.47 -2.53 -15.99
N LYS A 227 16.78 -1.51 -15.44
CA LYS A 227 16.80 -1.19 -14.01
C LYS A 227 15.93 -2.11 -13.17
N TYR A 228 14.89 -2.67 -13.78
CA TYR A 228 13.85 -3.43 -13.10
C TYR A 228 13.74 -4.80 -13.74
N ARG A 229 13.62 -5.83 -12.90
CA ARG A 229 13.50 -7.21 -13.35
C ARG A 229 12.05 -7.66 -13.46
N LEU A 230 11.17 -7.08 -12.65
CA LEU A 230 9.77 -7.47 -12.57
C LEU A 230 8.91 -6.34 -11.99
N MET A 231 7.79 -6.00 -12.63
CA MET A 231 6.71 -5.22 -11.98
C MET A 231 5.83 -6.11 -11.11
N CYS A 232 5.79 -5.80 -9.82
CA CYS A 232 5.10 -6.58 -8.80
C CYS A 232 3.75 -5.96 -8.39
N ALA A 233 3.69 -4.63 -8.32
CA ALA A 233 2.48 -3.93 -7.90
C ALA A 233 2.41 -2.49 -8.44
N HIS A 234 1.22 -1.91 -8.34
CA HIS A 234 0.90 -0.55 -8.75
C HIS A 234 0.02 0.09 -7.69
N TYR A 235 0.41 1.25 -7.19
CA TYR A 235 -0.46 2.14 -6.44
C TYR A 235 -0.78 3.36 -7.31
N PHE A 236 -2.04 3.77 -7.39
CA PHE A 236 -2.45 4.94 -8.17
C PHE A 236 -3.70 5.61 -7.59
N SER A 237 -3.82 6.92 -7.76
CA SER A 237 -4.96 7.74 -7.29
C SER A 237 -5.78 8.36 -8.43
N ASP A 238 -5.44 8.07 -9.69
CA ASP A 238 -6.06 8.67 -10.89
C ASP A 238 -7.59 8.45 -11.00
N ASP A 239 -8.15 7.47 -10.29
CA ASP A 239 -9.56 7.09 -10.34
C ASP A 239 -10.32 7.32 -9.04
N ALA A 240 -9.83 8.27 -8.22
CA ALA A 240 -10.51 8.71 -7.01
C ALA A 240 -11.95 9.22 -7.31
N ASP A 241 -12.87 8.93 -6.41
CA ASP A 241 -14.25 9.42 -6.48
C ASP A 241 -14.25 10.97 -6.38
N PHE A 242 -14.97 11.64 -7.28
CA PHE A 242 -15.04 13.11 -7.32
C PHE A 242 -16.10 13.72 -6.39
N LEU A 243 -17.11 12.94 -5.97
CA LEU A 243 -18.27 13.45 -5.23
C LEU A 243 -18.23 13.00 -3.77
N PRO A 244 -18.50 13.91 -2.80
CA PRO A 244 -18.49 13.56 -1.39
C PRO A 244 -19.58 12.53 -1.10
N ARG A 245 -19.15 11.35 -0.64
CA ARG A 245 -19.97 10.27 -0.09
C ARG A 245 -19.37 9.85 1.26
N ASN A 246 -20.14 9.14 2.08
CA ASN A 246 -19.65 8.60 3.35
C ASN A 246 -18.46 7.62 3.18
N VAL A 247 -18.34 7.05 1.98
CA VAL A 247 -17.25 6.16 1.57
C VAL A 247 -16.73 6.68 0.25
N LEU A 248 -15.52 7.25 0.27
CA LEU A 248 -14.87 7.87 -0.89
C LEU A 248 -13.69 7.02 -1.32
N LYS A 249 -13.69 6.49 -2.54
CA LYS A 249 -12.48 5.86 -3.09
C LYS A 249 -11.44 6.94 -3.35
N VAL A 250 -10.20 6.75 -2.89
CA VAL A 250 -9.11 7.72 -3.03
C VAL A 250 -7.91 7.19 -3.79
N ALA A 251 -7.75 5.87 -3.87
CA ALA A 251 -6.69 5.21 -4.62
C ALA A 251 -7.02 3.72 -4.84
N ASP A 252 -6.16 3.05 -5.60
CA ASP A 252 -6.13 1.60 -5.77
C ASP A 252 -4.71 1.07 -5.56
N LEU A 253 -4.63 -0.16 -5.09
CA LEU A 253 -3.46 -1.02 -5.19
C LEU A 253 -3.78 -2.21 -6.12
N THR A 254 -2.95 -2.46 -7.13
CA THR A 254 -2.98 -3.67 -7.95
C THR A 254 -1.71 -4.46 -7.68
N VAL A 255 -1.80 -5.75 -7.38
CA VAL A 255 -0.68 -6.55 -6.89
C VAL A 255 -0.72 -7.97 -7.44
N GLY A 256 0.45 -8.52 -7.79
CA GLY A 256 0.61 -9.91 -8.20
C GLY A 256 0.51 -10.88 -7.02
N GLU A 257 -0.18 -12.00 -7.21
CA GLU A 257 -0.28 -13.10 -6.26
C GLU A 257 0.27 -14.37 -6.90
N THR A 258 0.99 -15.20 -6.13
CA THR A 258 1.53 -16.50 -6.59
C THR A 258 0.45 -17.55 -6.82
N GLU A 259 -0.77 -17.30 -6.37
CA GLU A 259 -1.95 -18.15 -6.59
C GLU A 259 -3.01 -17.36 -7.36
N GLN A 260 -3.96 -18.08 -7.97
CA GLN A 260 -5.18 -17.42 -8.44
C GLN A 260 -5.94 -16.88 -7.23
N VAL A 261 -6.41 -15.63 -7.33
CA VAL A 261 -7.14 -14.91 -6.27
C VAL A 261 -8.21 -15.81 -5.65
N PRO A 262 -7.97 -16.38 -4.45
CA PRO A 262 -8.78 -17.49 -3.95
C PRO A 262 -10.11 -17.01 -3.33
N SER A 263 -10.22 -15.72 -3.08
CA SER A 263 -11.38 -15.07 -2.46
C SER A 263 -11.37 -13.56 -2.75
N PRO A 264 -12.52 -12.96 -3.10
CA PRO A 264 -12.68 -11.51 -3.16
C PRO A 264 -12.87 -10.89 -1.75
N GLY A 265 -13.16 -11.68 -0.73
CA GLY A 265 -13.31 -11.23 0.65
C GLY A 265 -11.97 -11.09 1.39
N ILE A 266 -12.04 -10.98 2.71
CA ILE A 266 -10.85 -10.81 3.58
C ILE A 266 -10.17 -12.13 3.92
N THR A 267 -10.76 -13.25 3.54
CA THR A 267 -10.19 -14.59 3.71
C THR A 267 -9.10 -14.85 2.66
N LYS A 268 -8.06 -15.61 3.05
CA LYS A 268 -7.03 -16.12 2.13
C LYS A 268 -6.29 -15.03 1.32
N VAL A 269 -6.09 -13.86 1.89
CA VAL A 269 -5.18 -12.86 1.31
C VAL A 269 -3.74 -13.28 1.67
N PRO A 270 -2.84 -13.48 0.69
CA PRO A 270 -1.44 -13.87 0.96
C PRO A 270 -0.70 -12.85 1.82
N GLU A 271 0.25 -13.33 2.64
CA GLU A 271 1.05 -12.48 3.52
C GLU A 271 1.81 -11.39 2.75
N LEU A 272 2.44 -11.75 1.63
CA LEU A 272 3.16 -10.79 0.79
C LEU A 272 2.23 -9.69 0.23
N THR A 273 1.00 -10.05 -0.14
CA THR A 273 -0.04 -9.08 -0.54
C THR A 273 -0.35 -8.12 0.61
N MET A 274 -0.47 -8.63 1.84
CA MET A 274 -0.70 -7.83 3.04
C MET A 274 0.47 -6.90 3.38
N VAL A 275 1.71 -7.35 3.18
CA VAL A 275 2.92 -6.51 3.30
C VAL A 275 2.88 -5.37 2.29
N PHE A 276 2.65 -5.66 1.01
CA PHE A 276 2.53 -4.62 -0.03
C PHE A 276 1.34 -3.67 0.22
N ALA A 277 0.23 -4.16 0.76
CA ALA A 277 -0.91 -3.35 1.18
C ALA A 277 -0.54 -2.36 2.29
N CYS A 278 0.27 -2.76 3.28
CA CYS A 278 0.78 -1.85 4.30
C CYS A 278 1.66 -0.74 3.71
N GLN A 279 2.53 -1.09 2.75
CA GLN A 279 3.37 -0.13 2.05
C GLN A 279 2.53 0.87 1.24
N ALA A 280 1.52 0.39 0.51
CA ALA A 280 0.63 1.24 -0.28
C ALA A 280 -0.20 2.19 0.60
N LEU A 281 -0.71 1.72 1.74
CA LEU A 281 -1.38 2.57 2.73
C LEU A 281 -0.45 3.65 3.27
N LEU A 282 0.82 3.31 3.54
CA LEU A 282 1.81 4.29 3.98
C LEU A 282 2.06 5.34 2.88
N ILE A 283 2.27 4.92 1.62
CA ILE A 283 2.43 5.85 0.49
C ILE A 283 1.22 6.79 0.40
N ASN A 284 0.00 6.26 0.49
CA ASN A 284 -1.21 7.08 0.45
C ASN A 284 -1.25 8.12 1.58
N ALA A 285 -0.91 7.72 2.81
CA ALA A 285 -0.82 8.63 3.95
C ALA A 285 0.25 9.72 3.73
N LEU A 286 1.42 9.36 3.21
CA LEU A 286 2.50 10.31 2.93
C LEU A 286 2.12 11.32 1.85
N GLU A 287 1.41 10.92 0.80
CA GLU A 287 0.93 11.85 -0.23
C GLU A 287 -0.16 12.79 0.32
N LEU A 288 -1.04 12.28 1.18
CA LEU A 288 -2.03 13.11 1.86
C LEU A 288 -1.37 14.14 2.80
N ASP A 289 -0.37 13.73 3.57
CA ASP A 289 0.39 14.62 4.46
C ASP A 289 1.10 15.73 3.67
N LYS A 290 1.61 15.43 2.48
CA LYS A 290 2.19 16.42 1.56
C LYS A 290 1.11 17.38 1.02
N ALA A 291 -0.04 16.86 0.60
CA ALA A 291 -1.13 17.67 0.04
C ALA A 291 -1.78 18.60 1.08
N THR A 292 -1.85 18.18 2.34
CA THR A 292 -2.45 18.95 3.45
C THR A 292 -1.45 19.86 4.17
N GLY A 293 -0.14 19.73 3.89
CA GLY A 293 0.91 20.49 4.55
C GLY A 293 1.19 20.06 6.00
N ALA A 294 0.66 18.92 6.45
CA ALA A 294 0.83 18.39 7.80
C ALA A 294 2.28 17.95 8.09
N VAL A 295 3.05 17.61 7.05
CA VAL A 295 4.51 17.42 7.16
C VAL A 295 5.17 18.70 6.65
N PRO A 296 5.91 19.45 7.48
CA PRO A 296 6.76 20.52 6.97
C PRO A 296 7.72 19.88 5.98
N ILE A 297 7.63 20.33 4.73
CA ILE A 297 8.55 19.96 3.66
C ILE A 297 9.92 20.49 4.07
N SER A 298 10.67 19.72 4.85
CA SER A 298 11.98 20.08 5.37
C SER A 298 13.05 20.00 4.27
N ALA A 299 12.98 21.01 3.40
CA ALA A 299 14.00 21.64 2.57
C ALA A 299 14.66 20.89 1.38
N PRO A 300 14.94 21.55 0.24
CA PRO A 300 14.43 22.83 -0.27
C PRO A 300 13.62 22.61 -1.56
N PHE A 301 12.34 23.01 -1.55
CA PHE A 301 11.68 23.43 -2.78
C PHE A 301 12.06 24.89 -3.02
N ASN A 302 13.21 25.08 -3.68
CA ASN A 302 13.42 26.25 -4.53
C ASN A 302 13.31 25.78 -5.98
N THR A 303 12.09 25.46 -6.39
CA THR A 303 11.68 25.65 -7.77
C THR A 303 10.43 26.52 -7.69
N PRO A 304 10.48 27.75 -8.18
CA PRO A 304 9.41 28.71 -7.98
C PRO A 304 8.13 28.20 -8.62
N PHE A 305 7.04 28.25 -7.87
CA PHE A 305 5.71 28.37 -8.45
C PHE A 305 5.73 29.66 -9.27
N LEU A 306 5.84 29.55 -10.59
CA LEU A 306 5.51 30.65 -11.46
C LEU A 306 3.98 30.71 -11.56
N VAL A 307 3.46 31.83 -11.06
CA VAL A 307 2.12 32.38 -11.33
C VAL A 307 1.88 32.45 -12.83
#